data_AF-A0A815J2N1-F1
#
_entry.id   AF-A0A815J2N1-F1
#
_cell.length_a   1.000
_cell.length_b   1.000
_cell.length_c   1.000
_cell.angle_alpha   90.00
_cell.angle_beta   90.00
_cell.angle_gamma   90.00
#
_symmetry.space_group_name_H-M   'P 1'
#
loop_
_entity.id
_entity.type
_entity.pdbx_description
1 polymer ?
#
loop_
_entity_poly.entity_id
_entity_poly.type
_entity_poly.pdbx_seq_one_letter_code
_entity_poly.pdbx_strand_id
1 'polypeptide(L)'
;MFGFQNENNHKYYLDTVSVVDNSAPTIQLLKNPSFENSTTNATSWVQWCTSTCNGQPGAIISSANCYLSNGNCFRDTCYAGTGIDFLGQSFPTTNGHNYTVSFWLISDNGGTTIDNRFYADII
;
A
#
# COMPACT_ATOMS: atom_id res chain seq x y z
N MET A 1 -11.12 -3.91 4.40
CA MET A 1 -10.29 -2.78 3.94
C MET A 1 -8.84 -3.15 4.13
N PHE A 2 -8.02 -3.04 3.08
CA PHE A 2 -6.57 -3.11 3.20
C PHE A 2 -6.03 -1.69 3.41
N GLY A 3 -5.01 -1.53 4.25
CA GLY A 3 -4.36 -0.26 4.51
C GLY A 3 -2.86 -0.42 4.74
N PHE A 4 -2.07 0.50 4.21
CA PHE A 4 -0.66 0.67 4.48
C PHE A 4 -0.43 2.04 5.12
N GLN A 5 0.28 2.07 6.23
CA GLN A 5 0.60 3.29 6.96
C GLN A 5 2.10 3.36 7.29
N ASN A 6 2.69 4.52 7.00
CA ASN A 6 4.04 4.88 7.40
C ASN A 6 3.99 5.99 8.47
N GLU A 7 4.74 5.83 9.56
CA GLU A 7 4.84 6.80 10.66
C GLU A 7 6.29 7.31 10.87
N ASN A 8 7.24 7.02 9.97
CA ASN A 8 8.68 7.23 10.23
C ASN A 8 9.45 7.85 9.05
N ASN A 9 10.73 8.20 9.29
CA ASN A 9 11.63 8.85 8.34
C ASN A 9 12.13 7.93 7.20
N HIS A 10 11.25 7.06 6.69
CA HIS A 10 11.56 6.09 5.65
C HIS A 10 10.75 6.35 4.40
N LYS A 11 11.34 5.94 3.30
CA LYS A 11 10.73 5.97 1.99
C LYS A 11 10.44 4.53 1.59
N TYR A 12 9.16 4.22 1.37
CA TYR A 12 8.71 2.89 1.04
C TYR A 12 8.18 2.81 -0.38
N TYR A 13 8.36 1.65 -0.99
CA TYR A 13 7.82 1.30 -2.28
C TYR A 13 6.97 0.05 -2.07
N LEU A 14 5.66 0.24 -2.12
CA LEU A 14 4.65 -0.82 -1.99
C LEU A 14 4.18 -1.20 -3.39
N ASP A 15 4.20 -2.49 -3.69
CA ASP A 15 3.84 -3.04 -4.99
C ASP A 15 3.17 -4.40 -4.85
N THR A 16 2.46 -4.83 -5.89
CA THR A 16 1.92 -6.19 -6.06
C THR A 16 1.13 -6.64 -4.83
N VAL A 17 0.25 -5.77 -4.33
CA VAL A 17 -0.59 -6.03 -3.15
C VAL A 17 -1.67 -7.01 -3.54
N SER A 18 -1.92 -8.05 -2.77
CA SER A 18 -2.99 -9.00 -3.04
C SER A 18 -3.79 -9.28 -1.79
N VAL A 19 -5.10 -9.34 -1.96
CA VAL A 19 -6.01 -9.87 -0.95
C VAL A 19 -6.89 -10.91 -1.60
N VAL A 20 -6.86 -12.12 -1.07
CA VAL A 20 -7.67 -13.25 -1.55
C VAL A 20 -8.42 -13.90 -0.40
N ASP A 21 -9.61 -14.41 -0.68
CA ASP A 21 -10.34 -15.29 0.23
C ASP A 21 -9.73 -16.70 0.14
N ASN A 22 -9.42 -17.32 1.26
CA ASN A 22 -8.85 -18.66 1.28
C ASN A 22 -9.82 -19.73 0.75
N SER A 23 -11.13 -19.47 0.73
CA SER A 23 -12.11 -20.35 0.06
C SER A 23 -12.15 -20.18 -1.46
N ALA A 24 -11.58 -19.09 -2.00
CA ALA A 24 -11.51 -18.78 -3.43
C ALA A 24 -10.17 -18.09 -3.80
N PRO A 25 -9.03 -18.77 -3.63
CA PRO A 25 -7.69 -18.14 -3.65
C PRO A 25 -7.26 -17.61 -5.01
N THR A 26 -8.01 -17.90 -6.08
CA THR A 26 -7.74 -17.41 -7.45
C THR A 26 -8.43 -16.07 -7.74
N ILE A 27 -9.28 -15.57 -6.83
CA ILE A 27 -10.01 -14.33 -7.02
C ILE A 27 -9.32 -13.21 -6.24
N GLN A 28 -8.75 -12.25 -6.97
CA GLN A 28 -8.26 -11.00 -6.40
C GLN A 28 -9.43 -10.13 -5.95
N LEU A 29 -9.39 -9.68 -4.69
CA LEU A 29 -10.41 -8.79 -4.12
C LEU A 29 -10.09 -7.30 -4.29
N LEU A 30 -8.82 -6.96 -4.56
CA LEU A 30 -8.39 -5.59 -4.82
C LEU A 30 -8.50 -5.20 -6.31
N LYS A 31 -8.82 -3.93 -6.57
CA LYS A 31 -8.79 -3.31 -7.89
C LYS A 31 -7.44 -2.64 -8.12
N ASN A 32 -6.81 -2.98 -9.24
CA ASN A 32 -5.47 -2.51 -9.63
C ASN A 32 -4.40 -2.74 -8.54
N PRO A 33 -4.23 -3.99 -8.09
CA PRO A 33 -3.31 -4.37 -7.01
C PRO A 33 -1.83 -4.08 -7.25
N SER A 34 -1.41 -4.06 -8.51
CA SER A 34 -0.01 -3.85 -8.92
C SER A 34 0.24 -2.44 -9.45
N PHE A 35 -0.75 -1.53 -9.40
CA PHE A 35 -0.61 -0.15 -9.85
C PHE A 35 -0.26 0.07 -11.34
N GLU A 36 -0.24 -0.99 -12.15
CA GLU A 36 0.13 -0.91 -13.57
C GLU A 36 -0.99 -0.42 -14.48
N ASN A 37 -2.24 -0.46 -14.03
CA ASN A 37 -3.37 -0.03 -14.85
C ASN A 37 -3.65 1.47 -14.69
N SER A 38 -3.06 2.27 -15.59
CA SER A 38 -3.19 3.72 -15.66
C SER A 38 -4.62 4.26 -15.79
N THR A 39 -5.57 3.46 -16.27
CA THR A 39 -7.00 3.88 -16.35
C THR A 39 -7.71 3.81 -15.00
N THR A 40 -7.16 3.04 -14.05
CA THR A 40 -7.68 2.84 -12.69
C THR A 40 -6.70 3.28 -11.61
N ASN A 41 -5.57 3.88 -12.00
CA ASN A 41 -4.55 4.38 -11.08
C ASN A 41 -5.21 5.43 -10.17
N ALA A 42 -5.30 5.08 -8.89
CA ALA A 42 -5.84 5.87 -7.78
C ALA A 42 -7.36 6.07 -7.65
N THR A 43 -8.24 5.73 -8.60
CA THR A 43 -9.70 5.97 -8.37
C THR A 43 -10.32 4.99 -7.37
N SER A 44 -9.77 3.77 -7.28
CA SER A 44 -10.24 2.75 -6.33
C SER A 44 -9.43 2.72 -5.03
N TRP A 45 -8.35 3.48 -4.95
CA TRP A 45 -7.50 3.57 -3.76
C TRP A 45 -7.75 4.91 -3.08
N VAL A 46 -8.01 4.87 -1.78
CA VAL A 46 -8.11 6.08 -0.96
C VAL A 46 -6.74 6.37 -0.40
N GLN A 47 -6.25 7.57 -0.67
CA GLN A 47 -5.03 8.07 -0.06
C GLN A 47 -5.36 9.21 0.90
N TRP A 48 -4.72 9.20 2.07
CA TRP A 48 -4.82 10.27 3.05
C TRP A 48 -3.46 10.55 3.68
N CYS A 49 -3.11 11.83 3.79
CA CYS A 49 -1.86 12.27 4.38
C CYS A 49 -2.11 13.42 5.36
N THR A 50 -1.48 13.37 6.53
CA THR A 50 -1.54 14.46 7.53
C THR A 50 -0.74 15.69 7.10
N SER A 51 -1.14 16.88 7.55
CA SER A 51 -0.39 18.13 7.31
C SER A 51 0.98 18.21 8.00
N THR A 52 1.28 17.31 8.95
CA THR A 52 2.57 17.22 9.66
C THR A 52 3.62 16.40 8.91
N CYS A 53 3.31 15.99 7.69
CA CYS A 53 4.23 15.32 6.80
C CYS A 53 5.28 16.30 6.23
N ASN A 54 6.57 16.14 6.56
CA ASN A 54 7.64 16.99 6.01
C ASN A 54 8.05 16.60 4.57
N GLY A 55 7.40 15.60 3.97
CA GLY A 55 7.61 15.16 2.60
C GLY A 55 6.47 15.54 1.65
N GLN A 56 6.31 14.77 0.58
CA GLN A 56 5.11 14.80 -0.27
C GLN A 56 4.19 13.65 0.16
N PRO A 57 2.86 13.80 0.01
CA PRO A 57 1.95 12.66 0.02
C PRO A 57 2.50 11.57 -0.91
N GLY A 58 2.30 10.32 -0.53
CA GLY A 58 2.67 9.19 -1.38
C GLY A 58 2.05 9.30 -2.75
N ALA A 59 2.63 8.63 -3.72
CA ALA A 59 2.16 8.71 -5.09
C ALA A 59 2.45 7.41 -5.83
N ILE A 60 1.58 7.10 -6.79
CA ILE A 60 1.91 6.08 -7.79
C ILE A 60 2.96 6.66 -8.73
N ILE A 61 4.12 6.02 -8.80
CA ILE A 61 5.24 6.44 -9.64
C ILE A 61 5.83 5.25 -10.39
N SER A 62 6.60 5.53 -11.44
CA SER A 62 7.50 4.53 -12.02
C SER A 62 8.91 4.69 -11.45
N SER A 63 9.52 3.59 -11.03
CA SER A 63 10.84 3.57 -10.39
C SER A 63 11.54 2.22 -10.55
N ALA A 64 12.88 2.23 -10.57
CA ALA A 64 13.69 1.02 -10.47
C ALA A 64 13.51 0.29 -9.13
N ASN A 65 12.99 0.98 -8.12
CA ASN A 65 12.63 0.41 -6.81
C ASN A 65 11.18 -0.12 -6.77
N CYS A 66 10.48 -0.21 -7.90
CA CYS A 66 9.23 -0.98 -8.00
C CYS A 66 9.53 -2.47 -8.25
N TYR A 67 8.56 -3.37 -8.02
CA TYR A 67 8.76 -4.81 -8.19
C TYR A 67 9.15 -5.14 -9.64
N LEU A 68 8.43 -4.53 -10.58
CA LEU A 68 8.86 -4.42 -11.96
C LEU A 68 9.72 -3.16 -12.06
N SER A 69 11.01 -3.28 -12.40
CA SER A 69 11.96 -2.17 -12.42
C SER A 69 11.58 -1.01 -13.37
N ASN A 70 10.64 -1.25 -14.29
CA ASN A 70 10.06 -0.24 -15.18
C ASN A 70 8.53 -0.12 -15.03
N GLY A 71 7.97 -0.73 -13.98
CA GLY A 71 6.56 -0.69 -13.64
C GLY A 71 6.21 0.49 -12.74
N ASN A 72 5.02 0.42 -12.17
CA ASN A 72 4.46 1.41 -11.27
C ASN A 72 4.31 0.82 -9.86
N CYS A 73 4.57 1.63 -8.85
CA CYS A 73 4.35 1.25 -7.47
C CYS A 73 3.94 2.46 -6.64
N PHE A 74 3.33 2.22 -5.48
CA PHE A 74 3.08 3.29 -4.53
C PHE A 74 4.37 3.62 -3.81
N ARG A 75 4.84 4.86 -3.98
CA ARG A 75 5.96 5.40 -3.22
C ARG A 75 5.43 6.28 -2.10
N ASP A 76 5.67 5.86 -0.87
CA ASP A 76 5.48 6.67 0.32
C ASP A 76 6.73 7.52 0.56
N THR A 77 6.55 8.83 0.61
CA THR A 77 7.59 9.80 0.95
C THR A 77 7.22 10.64 2.16
N CYS A 78 6.26 10.19 2.97
CA CYS A 78 5.93 10.89 4.19
C CYS A 78 6.95 10.57 5.27
N TYR A 79 8.06 11.32 5.23
CA TYR A 79 9.21 11.13 6.10
C TYR A 79 9.40 12.33 7.04
N ALA A 80 10.08 12.08 8.17
CA ALA A 80 10.48 13.04 9.20
C ALA A 80 9.32 13.75 9.95
N GLY A 81 8.86 13.15 11.05
CA GLY A 81 7.92 13.78 12.00
C GLY A 81 6.90 12.79 12.54
N THR A 82 5.77 13.29 13.03
CA THR A 82 4.57 12.50 13.37
C THR A 82 3.59 12.42 12.19
N GLY A 83 4.11 12.61 10.97
CA GLY A 83 3.32 12.56 9.75
C GLY A 83 2.83 11.14 9.50
N ILE A 84 1.57 11.02 9.10
CA ILE A 84 0.95 9.77 8.67
C ILE A 84 0.60 9.91 7.19
N ASP A 85 1.02 8.93 6.39
CA ASP A 85 0.47 8.69 5.06
C ASP A 85 -0.19 7.32 5.05
N PHE A 86 -1.37 7.26 4.45
CA PHE A 86 -2.24 6.10 4.43
C PHE A 86 -2.70 5.85 3.01
N LEU A 87 -2.48 4.62 2.53
CA LEU A 87 -3.06 4.12 1.31
C LEU A 87 -3.96 2.94 1.64
N GLY A 88 -5.22 2.96 1.19
CA GLY A 88 -6.12 1.85 1.43
C GLY A 88 -7.18 1.64 0.38
N GLN A 89 -7.80 0.46 0.42
CA GLN A 89 -8.91 0.10 -0.45
C GLN A 89 -9.86 -0.85 0.28
N SER A 90 -11.15 -0.56 0.19
CA SER A 90 -12.20 -1.44 0.69
C SER A 90 -12.46 -2.59 -0.29
N PHE A 91 -12.72 -3.76 0.27
CA PHE A 91 -13.05 -4.98 -0.45
C PHE A 91 -14.11 -5.76 0.35
N PRO A 92 -14.98 -6.54 -0.32
CA PRO A 92 -16.02 -7.30 0.36
C PRO A 92 -15.42 -8.41 1.23
N THR A 93 -16.04 -8.67 2.38
CA THR A 93 -15.67 -9.78 3.27
C THR A 93 -16.91 -10.56 3.68
N THR A 94 -16.69 -11.82 4.06
CA THR A 94 -17.69 -12.78 4.51
C THR A 94 -17.32 -13.20 5.92
N ASN A 95 -18.27 -13.13 6.84
CA ASN A 95 -18.01 -13.48 8.24
C ASN A 95 -17.58 -14.95 8.37
N GLY A 96 -16.55 -15.23 9.18
CA GLY A 96 -15.99 -16.56 9.39
C GLY A 96 -15.01 -17.04 8.30
N HIS A 97 -14.76 -16.25 7.25
CA HIS A 97 -13.75 -16.57 6.25
C HIS A 97 -12.36 -16.09 6.68
N ASN A 98 -11.33 -16.77 6.18
CA ASN A 98 -9.93 -16.37 6.34
C ASN A 98 -9.43 -15.75 5.04
N TYR A 99 -8.64 -14.69 5.15
CA TYR A 99 -8.08 -13.97 4.01
C TYR A 99 -6.56 -14.01 4.05
N THR A 100 -5.94 -14.13 2.89
CA THR A 100 -4.49 -13.99 2.73
C THR A 100 -4.18 -12.63 2.13
N VAL A 101 -3.28 -11.90 2.80
CA VAL A 101 -2.72 -10.64 2.32
C VAL A 101 -1.25 -10.88 1.96
N SER A 102 -0.86 -10.49 0.75
CA SER A 102 0.55 -10.52 0.31
C SER A 102 0.90 -9.19 -0.36
N PHE A 103 2.16 -8.79 -0.29
CA PHE A 103 2.64 -7.56 -0.92
C PHE A 103 4.15 -7.65 -1.13
N TRP A 104 4.66 -6.81 -2.02
CA TRP A 104 6.07 -6.52 -2.14
C TRP A 104 6.36 -5.15 -1.53
N LEU A 105 7.40 -5.06 -0.71
CA LEU A 105 7.76 -3.83 -0.01
C LEU A 105 9.28 -3.65 0.00
N ILE A 106 9.74 -2.50 -0.48
CA ILE A 106 11.13 -2.05 -0.32
C ILE A 106 11.18 -0.78 0.53
N SER A 107 12.23 -0.70 1.37
CA SER A 107 12.64 0.54 2.03
C SER A 107 13.95 1.05 1.41
N ASP A 108 13.98 2.33 1.05
CA ASP A 108 15.11 2.99 0.35
C ASP A 108 16.07 3.67 1.33
N ASN A 109 15.80 3.60 2.64
CA ASN A 109 16.73 4.05 3.69
C ASN A 109 16.71 3.03 4.85
N GLY A 110 17.83 2.34 5.05
CA GLY A 110 18.03 1.23 6.00
C GLY A 110 17.96 1.58 7.48
N GLY A 111 16.91 2.26 7.93
CA GLY A 111 16.62 2.38 9.35
C GLY A 111 16.19 1.03 9.92
N THR A 112 16.66 0.74 11.12
CA THR A 112 16.46 -0.54 11.81
C THR A 112 15.08 -0.66 12.47
N THR A 113 14.25 0.38 12.41
CA THR A 113 12.89 0.41 12.98
C THR A 113 11.84 0.04 11.93
N ILE A 114 11.17 -1.08 12.18
CA ILE A 114 10.12 -1.63 11.31
C ILE A 114 8.75 -1.22 11.89
N ASP A 115 8.38 0.06 11.81
CA ASP A 115 7.04 0.52 12.24
C ASP A 115 6.12 0.73 11.03
N ASN A 116 6.06 -0.26 10.14
CA ASN A 116 5.03 -0.30 9.11
C ASN A 116 3.81 -1.01 9.68
N ARG A 117 2.65 -0.39 9.57
CA ARG A 117 1.40 -1.01 9.98
C ARG A 117 0.60 -1.38 8.74
N PHE A 118 0.24 -2.66 8.69
CA PHE A 118 -0.70 -3.20 7.73
C PHE A 118 -2.03 -3.40 8.45
N TYR A 119 -3.08 -2.84 7.87
CA TYR A 119 -4.42 -2.95 8.40
C TYR A 119 -5.28 -3.79 7.47
N ALA A 120 -6.01 -4.73 8.05
CA ALA A 120 -7.10 -5.44 7.40
C ALA A 120 -8.32 -5.29 8.31
N ASP A 121 -9.22 -4.34 8.00
CA ASP A 121 -10.42 -4.09 8.81
C ASP A 121 -11.69 -4.57 8.10
N ILE A 122 -12.65 -5.09 8.86
CA ILE A 122 -13.97 -5.51 8.38
C ILE A 122 -14.89 -4.31 8.61
N ILE A 123 -15.31 -3.65 7.53
CA ILE A 123 -16.34 -2.61 7.58
C ILE A 123 -17.71 -3.27 7.55
#